data_AF-A0A1Z8NGA4-F1
#
_entry.id   AF-A0A1Z8NGA4-F1
#
_cell.length_a   1.000
_cell.length_b   1.000
_cell.length_c   1.000
_cell.angle_alpha   90.00
_cell.angle_beta   90.00
_cell.angle_gamma   90.00
#
_symmetry.space_group_name_H-M   'P 1'
#
loop_
_entity.id
_entity.type
_entity.pdbx_description
1 polymer ?
#
loop_
_entity_poly.entity_id
_entity_poly.type
_entity_poly.pdbx_seq_one_letter_code
_entity_poly.pdbx_strand_id
1 'polypeptide(L)' 'CDHPHGGGEGRAPIGRSGPVTPWGKPALGLKTRKRNKPSNKYVLRKRRKTSKRSRGGRDS' A
#
# COMPACT_ATOMS: atom_id res chain seq x y z
N CYS A 1 15.19 8.24 16.21
CA CYS A 1 14.84 6.91 15.65
C CYS A 1 13.54 7.09 14.89
N ASP A 2 13.63 7.66 13.69
CA ASP A 2 12.55 8.45 13.08
C ASP A 2 11.96 7.79 11.82
N HIS A 3 12.44 6.59 11.48
CA HIS A 3 12.02 5.88 10.28
C HIS A 3 11.85 4.38 10.54
N PRO A 4 10.74 3.75 10.10
CA PRO A 4 10.43 2.34 10.37
C PRO A 4 11.29 1.32 9.61
N HIS A 5 12.15 1.79 8.69
CA HIS A 5 13.24 1.01 8.06
C HIS A 5 14.63 1.42 8.54
N GLY A 6 14.72 2.28 9.56
CA GLY A 6 15.98 2.77 10.09
C GLY A 6 16.62 1.76 11.04
N GLY A 7 17.90 1.46 10.82
CA GLY A 7 18.70 0.56 11.65
C GLY A 7 19.43 -0.48 10.82
N GLY A 8 20.74 -0.59 11.05
CA GLY A 8 21.64 -1.54 10.40
C GLY A 8 23.05 -0.95 10.30
N GLU A 9 24.05 -1.73 10.67
CA GLU A 9 25.46 -1.31 10.71
C GLU A 9 26.05 -1.07 9.29
N GLY A 10 25.27 -1.37 8.24
CA GLY A 10 25.58 -1.13 6.83
C GLY A 10 24.31 -0.94 5.98
N ARG A 11 24.31 -1.35 4.70
CA ARG A 11 23.08 -1.34 3.88
C ARG A 11 22.08 -2.36 4.43
N ALA A 12 20.97 -1.88 4.99
CA ALA A 12 19.93 -2.73 5.57
C ALA A 12 18.79 -3.01 4.57
N PRO A 13 18.31 -4.26 4.46
CA PRO A 13 17.03 -4.54 3.82
C PRO A 13 15.87 -4.01 4.67
N ILE A 14 14.70 -3.82 4.07
CA ILE A 14 13.48 -3.26 4.71
C ILE A 14 13.06 -3.99 6.00
N GLY A 15 13.40 -5.28 6.17
CA GLY A 15 13.12 -6.06 7.39
C GLY A 15 11.64 -6.31 7.71
N ARG A 16 10.72 -5.77 6.89
CA ARG A 16 9.27 -5.92 6.98
C ARG A 16 8.74 -6.56 5.69
N SER A 17 7.52 -7.10 5.76
CA SER A 17 6.85 -7.75 4.61
C SER A 17 6.66 -6.83 3.39
N GLY A 18 6.82 -5.52 3.55
CA GLY A 18 6.82 -4.55 2.47
C GLY A 18 7.26 -3.16 2.93
N PRO A 19 7.50 -2.24 1.99
CA PRO A 19 7.89 -0.88 2.30
C PRO A 19 6.73 -0.15 3.00
N VAL A 20 7.05 0.50 4.10
CA VAL A 20 6.16 1.37 4.86
C VAL A 20 6.56 2.84 4.75
N THR A 21 5.59 3.72 4.92
CA THR A 21 5.79 5.16 5.08
C THR A 21 6.45 5.45 6.42
N PRO A 22 7.02 6.65 6.65
CA PRO A 22 7.58 7.04 7.95
C PRO A 22 6.62 6.84 9.13
N TRP A 23 5.31 6.95 8.88
CA TRP A 23 4.24 6.78 9.87
C TRP A 23 3.70 5.34 9.96
N GLY A 24 4.41 4.36 9.39
CA GLY A 24 4.09 2.93 9.53
C GLY A 24 2.97 2.39 8.63
N LYS A 25 2.46 3.18 7.67
CA LYS A 25 1.43 2.68 6.73
C LYS A 25 2.08 2.01 5.51
N PRO A 26 1.47 0.99 4.89
CA PRO A 26 2.01 0.40 3.66
C PRO A 26 2.16 1.45 2.54
N ALA A 27 3.36 1.58 1.98
CA ALA A 27 3.66 2.55 0.93
C ALA A 27 3.22 2.07 -0.47
N LEU A 28 3.15 0.75 -0.67
CA LEU A 28 2.79 0.14 -1.94
C LEU A 28 1.45 -0.60 -1.85
N GLY A 29 0.65 -0.53 -2.93
CA GLY A 29 -0.56 -1.34 -3.13
C GLY A 29 -1.80 -0.89 -2.36
N LEU A 30 -1.67 -0.10 -1.30
CA LEU A 30 -2.81 0.35 -0.49
C LEU A 30 -3.61 1.46 -1.19
N LYS A 31 -4.90 1.22 -1.43
CA LYS A 31 -5.83 2.27 -1.90
C LYS A 31 -6.25 3.13 -0.72
N THR A 32 -5.82 4.40 -0.73
CA THR A 32 -6.09 5.36 0.34
C THR A 32 -7.39 6.16 0.16
N ARG A 33 -8.08 6.05 -0.99
CA ARG A 33 -9.37 6.73 -1.22
C ARG A 33 -10.47 6.07 -0.36
N LYS A 34 -11.08 6.87 0.53
CA LYS A 34 -12.27 6.49 1.31
C LYS A 34 -13.38 5.99 0.37
N ARG A 35 -14.00 4.86 0.74
CA ARG A 35 -15.00 4.16 -0.08
C ARG A 35 -16.28 4.97 -0.28
N ASN A 36 -16.72 5.76 0.71
CA ASN A 36 -18.04 6.39 0.72
C ASN A 36 -17.98 7.91 0.45
N LYS A 37 -17.07 8.38 -0.41
CA LYS A 37 -17.04 9.80 -0.77
C LYS A 37 -18.25 10.15 -1.66
N PRO A 38 -19.00 11.23 -1.38
CA PRO A 38 -20.14 11.63 -2.20
C PRO A 38 -19.73 11.94 -3.64
N SER A 39 -18.50 12.42 -3.84
CA SER A 39 -17.93 12.67 -5.17
C SER A 39 -17.73 11.40 -6.02
N ASN A 40 -17.92 10.20 -5.46
CA ASN A 40 -17.92 8.97 -6.23
C ASN A 40 -19.01 8.97 -7.33
N LYS A 41 -20.13 9.68 -7.14
CA LYS A 41 -21.20 9.78 -8.15
C LYS A 41 -20.73 10.47 -9.44
N TYR A 42 -19.70 11.30 -9.35
CA TYR A 42 -19.14 12.03 -10.49
C TYR A 42 -17.95 11.30 -11.14
N VAL A 43 -17.53 10.14 -10.63
CA VAL A 43 -16.39 9.38 -11.17
C VAL A 43 -16.87 8.39 -12.22
N LEU A 44 -16.74 8.75 -13.51
CA LEU A 44 -17.18 7.90 -14.63
C LEU A 44 -16.33 6.64 -14.83
N ARG A 45 -14.99 6.76 -14.78
CA ARG A 45 -14.07 5.63 -14.99
C ARG A 45 -12.82 5.74 -14.11
N LYS A 46 -12.39 4.61 -13.55
CA LYS A 46 -11.12 4.52 -12.79
C LYS A 46 -9.97 4.25 -13.76
N ARG A 47 -8.83 4.93 -13.56
CA ARG A 47 -7.63 4.81 -14.41
C ARG A 47 -7.02 3.39 -14.42
N ARG A 48 -7.06 2.69 -13.29
CA ARG A 48 -6.53 1.32 -13.17
C ARG A 48 -7.68 0.32 -13.09
N LYS A 49 -7.71 -0.64 -14.02
CA LYS A 49 -8.56 -1.85 -13.89
C LYS A 49 -8.10 -2.57 -12.63
N THR A 50 -9.01 -2.88 -11.71
CA THR A 50 -8.70 -3.82 -10.65
C THR A 50 -8.56 -5.18 -11.29
N SER A 51 -7.34 -5.54 -11.70
CA SER A 51 -7.07 -6.90 -12.13
C SER A 51 -7.40 -7.81 -10.96
N LYS A 52 -8.28 -8.80 -11.18
CA LYS A 52 -8.59 -9.83 -10.18
C LYS A 52 -7.33 -10.58 -9.71
N ARG A 53 -6.21 -10.47 -10.45
CA ARG A 53 -4.87 -10.96 -10.05
C ARG A 53 -4.31 -10.36 -8.76
N SER A 54 -4.78 -9.19 -8.30
CA SER A 54 -4.34 -8.62 -7.01
C SER A 54 -5.14 -9.14 -5.81
N ARG A 55 -6.09 -10.06 -6.03
CA ARG A 55 -6.83 -10.79 -4.99
C ARG A 55 -6.49 -12.28 -5.10
N GLY A 56 -5.21 -12.63 -4.98
CA GLY A 56 -4.85 -13.97 -4.51
C GLY A 56 -4.92 -13.90 -2.97
N GLY A 57 -5.73 -14.69 -2.27
CA GLY A 57 -6.04 -16.07 -2.58
C GLY A 57 -4.72 -16.85 -2.65
N ARG A 58 -3.96 -16.82 -1.56
CA ARG A 58 -2.94 -17.83 -1.28
C ARG A 58 -3.68 -18.91 -0.51
N ASP A 59 -4.31 -19.82 -1.25
CA ASP A 59 -4.71 -21.12 -0.71
C ASP A 59 -3.43 -21.96 -0.65
N SER A 60 -2.85 -22.04 0.56
CA SER A 60 -1.91 -23.05 1.08
C SER A 60 -1.37 -22.55 2.41
#